data_AF-A0A945X3I4-F1
#
_entry.id   AF-A0A945X3I4-F1
#
_cell.length_a   1.000
_cell.length_b   1.000
_cell.length_c   1.000
_cell.angle_alpha   90.00
_cell.angle_beta   90.00
_cell.angle_gamma   90.00
#
_symmetry.space_group_name_H-M   'P 1'
#
loop_
_entity.id
_entity.type
_entity.pdbx_description
1 polymer ?
#
loop_
_entity_poly.entity_id
_entity_poly.type
_entity_poly.pdbx_seq_one_letter_code
_entity_poly.pdbx_strand_id
1 'polypeptide(L)'
;MRGRGRWFLVLGLLLGPFVTGGPAERRAALLAEARKAKPSVSVLAKGVADENAVVRRTAVRLVAQLGSPARTALEEAFKDADVVVRRTALMGLLGLDTVDSLPYLGAAIADDHVLVRQLAAQHLAAVRPRPPAVQALLDQAAKDTNDKVRRIAARATWPFHKETTSIRERKDWDHDVVVAQAIPLPKDGWKFCLDPNRDGHRKSWFKLGLDDAKWAGISIEQAWQKAGYDYTGVAWYRRTIELPAKPDHLAVELHFKGVDECAWVWVNGAYVGQQDLGPSGWNKAFLLDVTKEVKWGEANQITVRAMNTAHAGGIWRPVALEILK
;
A
#
# COMPACT_ATOMS: atom_id res chain seq x y z
N MET A 1 46.93 62.88 6.48
CA MET A 1 47.13 61.43 6.42
C MET A 1 45.76 60.73 6.36
N ARG A 2 45.25 60.51 5.14
CA ARG A 2 44.01 59.76 4.85
C ARG A 2 44.43 58.47 4.15
N GLY A 3 44.07 57.30 4.65
CA GLY A 3 44.39 56.05 3.95
C GLY A 3 44.35 54.76 4.77
N ARG A 4 43.29 54.51 5.56
CA ARG A 4 43.06 53.17 6.15
C ARG A 4 41.60 52.68 6.14
N GLY A 5 40.67 53.40 5.51
CA GLY A 5 39.24 53.06 5.52
C GLY A 5 38.71 52.27 4.31
N ARG A 6 39.53 52.06 3.26
CA ARG A 6 39.04 51.53 1.97
C ARG A 6 39.33 50.05 1.74
N TRP A 7 40.10 49.40 2.61
CA TRP A 7 40.49 47.99 2.46
C TRP A 7 39.49 47.01 3.11
N PHE A 8 38.77 47.41 4.17
CA PHE A 8 37.79 46.54 4.83
C PHE A 8 36.46 46.43 4.07
N LEU A 9 36.03 47.48 3.35
CA LEU A 9 34.80 47.45 2.55
C LEU A 9 34.95 46.68 1.23
N VAL A 10 36.17 46.46 0.74
CA VAL A 10 36.42 45.74 -0.52
C VAL A 10 36.54 44.22 -0.29
N LEU A 11 36.94 43.77 0.90
CA LEU A 11 36.98 42.32 1.21
C LEU A 11 35.59 41.68 1.36
N GLY A 12 34.58 42.44 1.81
CA GLY A 12 33.19 41.95 1.89
C GLY A 12 32.53 41.73 0.52
N LEU A 13 33.03 42.39 -0.53
CA LEU A 13 32.52 42.29 -1.91
C LEU A 13 33.13 41.13 -2.71
N LEU A 14 34.22 40.51 -2.23
CA LEU A 14 34.89 39.38 -2.89
C LEU A 14 34.41 38.01 -2.40
N LEU A 15 33.73 37.97 -1.25
CA LEU A 15 33.14 36.76 -0.69
C LEU A 15 31.63 36.89 -0.84
N GLY A 16 31.10 36.34 -1.93
CA GLY A 16 29.67 36.42 -2.27
C GLY A 16 28.75 35.91 -1.14
N PRO A 17 27.42 36.09 -1.27
CA PRO A 17 26.45 35.93 -0.17
C PRO A 17 26.52 34.58 0.55
N PHE A 18 27.01 33.52 -0.11
CA PHE A 18 27.23 32.20 0.47
C PHE A 18 28.33 32.13 1.54
N VAL A 19 29.22 33.11 1.62
CA VAL A 19 30.36 33.12 2.55
C VAL A 19 30.14 34.07 3.72
N THR A 20 29.37 35.14 3.53
CA THR A 20 29.27 36.25 4.51
C THR A 20 27.83 36.64 4.86
N GLY A 21 26.82 36.18 4.12
CA GLY A 21 25.42 36.57 4.30
C GLY A 21 24.64 35.67 5.26
N GLY A 22 23.58 36.22 5.86
CA GLY A 22 22.66 35.47 6.74
C GLY A 22 21.80 34.45 5.97
N PRO A 23 21.11 33.50 6.64
CA PRO A 23 20.34 32.45 5.97
C PRO A 23 19.30 32.97 4.97
N ALA A 24 18.65 34.10 5.26
CA ALA A 24 17.69 34.72 4.35
C ALA A 24 18.34 35.24 3.06
N GLU A 25 19.54 35.84 3.16
CA GLU A 25 20.30 36.35 2.02
C GLU A 25 20.85 35.22 1.17
N ARG A 26 21.38 34.16 1.81
CA ARG A 26 21.83 32.94 1.11
C ARG A 26 20.68 32.28 0.36
N ARG A 27 19.51 32.17 0.99
CA ARG A 27 18.29 31.67 0.33
C ARG A 27 17.87 32.57 -0.84
N ALA A 28 17.89 33.89 -0.67
CA ALA A 28 17.55 34.82 -1.74
C ALA A 28 18.53 34.71 -2.92
N ALA A 29 19.83 34.51 -2.65
CA ALA A 29 20.84 34.28 -3.67
C ALA A 29 20.58 32.99 -4.48
N LEU A 30 20.20 31.89 -3.81
CA LEU A 30 19.79 30.65 -4.49
C LEU A 30 18.58 30.88 -5.41
N LEU A 31 17.57 31.61 -4.93
CA LEU A 31 16.37 31.92 -5.71
C LEU A 31 16.69 32.82 -6.91
N ALA A 32 17.60 33.79 -6.75
CA ALA A 32 18.06 34.64 -7.84
C ALA A 32 18.85 33.86 -8.89
N GLU A 33 19.72 32.93 -8.46
CA GLU A 33 20.46 32.04 -9.36
C GLU A 33 19.52 31.17 -10.20
N ALA A 34 18.50 30.59 -9.58
CA ALA A 34 17.52 29.75 -10.27
C ALA A 34 16.66 30.50 -11.31
N ARG A 35 16.56 31.83 -11.23
CA ARG A 35 15.83 32.66 -12.20
C ARG A 35 16.65 33.03 -13.43
N LYS A 36 17.96 32.75 -13.44
CA LYS A 36 18.80 33.03 -14.60
C LYS A 36 18.39 32.15 -15.78
N ALA A 37 18.65 32.61 -17.00
CA ALA A 37 18.36 31.85 -18.23
C ALA A 37 19.06 30.47 -18.25
N LYS A 38 20.23 30.37 -17.62
CA LYS A 38 20.97 29.12 -17.43
C LYS A 38 21.45 29.02 -15.97
N PRO A 39 20.63 28.47 -15.07
CA PRO A 39 21.00 28.30 -13.67
C PRO A 39 22.24 27.42 -13.52
N SER A 40 23.15 27.82 -12.64
CA SER A 40 24.34 27.03 -12.35
C SER A 40 24.07 25.97 -11.28
N VAL A 41 24.25 24.69 -11.65
CA VAL A 41 24.21 23.56 -10.71
C VAL A 41 25.21 23.78 -9.57
N SER A 42 26.45 24.22 -9.87
CA SER A 42 27.49 24.35 -8.86
C SER A 42 27.19 25.44 -7.83
N VAL A 43 26.49 26.50 -8.23
CA VAL A 43 26.07 27.57 -7.31
C VAL A 43 24.93 27.07 -6.43
N LEU A 44 23.92 26.43 -7.03
CA LEU A 44 22.77 25.91 -6.28
C LEU A 44 23.17 24.77 -5.33
N ALA A 45 24.13 23.94 -5.72
CA ALA A 45 24.67 22.86 -4.90
C ALA A 45 25.37 23.34 -3.62
N LYS A 46 25.92 24.56 -3.59
CA LYS A 46 26.48 25.14 -2.35
C LYS A 46 25.45 25.23 -1.23
N GLY A 47 24.19 25.49 -1.57
CA GLY A 47 23.12 25.57 -0.60
C GLY A 47 22.68 24.21 -0.04
N VAL A 48 23.05 23.09 -0.67
CA VAL A 48 22.69 21.74 -0.21
C VAL A 48 23.37 21.40 1.11
N ALA A 49 24.59 21.91 1.35
CA ALA A 49 25.35 21.68 2.58
C ALA A 49 25.25 22.85 3.59
N ASP A 50 24.26 23.73 3.45
CA ASP A 50 24.11 24.90 4.31
C ASP A 50 23.76 24.52 5.76
N GLU A 51 24.32 25.22 6.76
CA GLU A 51 23.98 25.01 8.17
C GLU A 51 22.48 25.14 8.46
N ASN A 52 21.77 25.99 7.70
CA ASN A 52 20.37 26.29 7.91
C ASN A 52 19.46 25.39 7.06
N ALA A 53 18.58 24.63 7.73
CA ALA A 53 17.68 23.69 7.07
C ALA A 53 16.75 24.34 6.01
N VAL A 54 16.33 25.60 6.19
CA VAL A 54 15.47 26.30 5.21
C VAL A 54 16.24 26.60 3.92
N VAL A 55 17.53 26.91 4.03
CA VAL A 55 18.42 27.11 2.89
C VAL A 55 18.62 25.78 2.18
N ARG A 56 18.94 24.69 2.91
CA ARG A 56 19.09 23.33 2.33
C ARG A 56 17.85 22.85 1.59
N ARG A 57 16.68 22.96 2.23
CA ARG A 57 15.37 22.62 1.61
C ARG A 57 15.11 23.45 0.34
N THR A 58 15.51 24.72 0.34
CA THR A 58 15.38 25.57 -0.85
C THR A 58 16.34 25.09 -1.95
N ALA A 59 17.60 24.86 -1.61
CA ALA A 59 18.64 24.42 -2.55
C ALA A 59 18.28 23.10 -3.21
N VAL A 60 17.96 22.05 -2.46
CA VAL A 60 17.66 20.72 -3.01
C VAL A 60 16.46 20.74 -3.96
N ARG A 61 15.43 21.54 -3.66
CA ARG A 61 14.27 21.70 -4.55
C ARG A 61 14.65 22.36 -5.87
N LEU A 62 15.53 23.35 -5.85
CA LEU A 62 16.01 24.03 -7.05
C LEU A 62 16.94 23.11 -7.86
N VAL A 63 17.84 22.42 -7.18
CA VAL A 63 18.76 21.45 -7.78
C VAL A 63 17.99 20.30 -8.47
N ALA A 64 16.93 19.78 -7.85
CA ALA A 64 16.09 18.73 -8.44
C ALA A 64 15.43 19.12 -9.77
N GLN A 65 15.20 20.41 -10.01
CA GLN A 65 14.60 20.90 -11.27
C GLN A 65 15.59 20.93 -12.44
N LEU A 66 16.89 20.75 -12.19
CA LEU A 66 17.94 20.83 -13.21
C LEU A 66 18.20 19.50 -13.93
N GLY A 67 17.60 18.40 -13.46
CA GLY A 67 17.75 17.07 -14.07
C GLY A 67 19.14 16.46 -13.90
N SER A 68 19.59 15.66 -14.88
CA SER A 68 20.81 14.83 -14.78
C SER A 68 22.09 15.56 -14.31
N PRO A 69 22.36 16.82 -14.72
CA PRO A 69 23.53 17.57 -14.22
C PRO A 69 23.59 17.75 -12.71
N ALA A 70 22.45 17.68 -12.01
CA ALA A 70 22.35 17.86 -10.56
C ALA A 70 22.54 16.57 -9.74
N ARG A 71 22.80 15.42 -10.37
CA ARG A 71 22.84 14.10 -9.72
C ARG A 71 23.68 14.08 -8.44
N THR A 72 24.95 14.48 -8.51
CA THR A 72 25.86 14.46 -7.36
C THR A 72 25.38 15.33 -6.20
N ALA A 73 24.78 16.48 -6.49
CA ALA A 73 24.21 17.35 -5.45
C ALA A 73 22.96 16.73 -4.80
N LEU A 74 22.17 15.98 -5.57
CA LEU A 74 21.03 15.22 -5.03
C LEU A 74 21.49 14.00 -4.22
N GLU A 75 22.52 13.28 -4.64
CA GLU A 75 23.11 12.17 -3.89
C GLU A 75 23.63 12.63 -2.52
N GLU A 76 24.21 13.83 -2.45
CA GLU A 76 24.64 14.41 -1.18
C GLU A 76 23.46 14.87 -0.31
N ALA A 77 22.48 15.54 -0.91
CA ALA A 77 21.23 15.92 -0.24
C ALA A 77 20.47 14.71 0.34
N PHE A 78 20.60 13.53 -0.28
CA PHE A 78 19.94 12.31 0.17
C PHE A 78 20.50 11.77 1.50
N LYS A 79 21.65 12.26 1.97
CA LYS A 79 22.27 11.90 3.25
C LYS A 79 21.98 12.91 4.37
N ASP A 80 21.18 13.94 4.10
CA ASP A 80 20.93 15.04 5.03
C ASP A 80 20.22 14.59 6.31
N ALA A 81 20.49 15.26 7.44
CA ALA A 81 19.78 15.03 8.69
C ALA A 81 18.28 15.41 8.60
N ASP A 82 17.93 16.35 7.71
CA ASP A 82 16.57 16.82 7.49
C ASP A 82 15.78 15.91 6.54
N VAL A 83 14.71 15.32 7.04
CA VAL A 83 13.81 14.43 6.29
C VAL A 83 13.27 15.06 5.01
N VAL A 84 12.94 16.36 5.01
CA VAL A 84 12.39 17.04 3.84
C VAL A 84 13.46 17.12 2.76
N VAL A 85 14.70 17.39 3.15
CA VAL A 85 15.85 17.41 2.22
C VAL A 85 16.06 16.03 1.60
N ARG A 86 16.16 14.97 2.41
CA ARG A 86 16.33 13.60 1.91
C ARG A 86 15.20 13.16 0.97
N ARG A 87 13.95 13.41 1.36
CA ARG A 87 12.79 13.04 0.55
C ARG A 87 12.76 13.79 -0.78
N THR A 88 13.05 15.09 -0.80
CA THR A 88 13.13 15.87 -2.04
C THR A 88 14.29 15.44 -2.92
N ALA A 89 15.44 15.11 -2.30
CA ALA A 89 16.59 14.57 -3.02
C ALA A 89 16.24 13.25 -3.72
N LEU A 90 15.60 12.31 -3.00
CA LEU A 90 15.13 11.06 -3.57
C LEU A 90 14.16 11.29 -4.73
N MET A 91 13.17 12.18 -4.60
CA MET A 91 12.27 12.52 -5.72
C MET A 91 13.04 13.02 -6.95
N GLY A 92 14.05 13.87 -6.73
CA GLY A 92 14.94 14.35 -7.80
C GLY A 92 15.71 13.21 -8.47
N LEU A 93 16.34 12.33 -7.68
CA LEU A 93 17.11 11.19 -8.18
C LEU A 93 16.26 10.20 -8.99
N LEU A 94 15.04 9.92 -8.53
CA LEU A 94 14.11 9.00 -9.20
C LEU A 94 13.54 9.58 -10.52
N GLY A 95 13.59 10.89 -10.69
CA GLY A 95 13.19 11.57 -11.93
C GLY A 95 14.28 11.66 -13.00
N LEU A 96 15.46 11.05 -12.78
CA LEU A 96 16.57 11.09 -13.73
C LEU A 96 16.51 9.88 -14.69
N ASP A 97 16.27 10.13 -15.97
CA ASP A 97 16.07 9.09 -17.02
C ASP A 97 17.24 8.11 -17.22
N THR A 98 18.43 8.42 -16.70
CA THR A 98 19.68 7.70 -16.96
C THR A 98 20.21 6.93 -15.75
N VAL A 99 19.41 6.83 -14.69
CA VAL A 99 19.89 6.38 -13.38
C VAL A 99 19.24 5.08 -12.98
N ASP A 100 20.06 4.10 -12.60
CA ASP A 100 19.56 2.95 -11.85
C ASP A 100 19.06 3.43 -10.49
N SER A 101 17.74 3.42 -10.33
CA SER A 101 17.06 3.92 -9.14
C SER A 101 17.06 2.92 -7.99
N LEU A 102 17.37 1.65 -8.25
CA LEU A 102 17.26 0.59 -7.24
C LEU A 102 18.15 0.80 -6.02
N PRO A 103 19.42 1.24 -6.13
CA PRO A 103 20.24 1.54 -4.96
C PRO A 103 19.63 2.62 -4.06
N TYR A 104 19.05 3.67 -4.65
CA TYR A 104 18.39 4.74 -3.87
C TYR A 104 17.10 4.27 -3.23
N LEU A 105 16.30 3.47 -3.92
CA LEU A 105 15.09 2.86 -3.35
C LEU A 105 15.44 1.90 -2.21
N GLY A 106 16.54 1.14 -2.34
CA GLY A 106 17.06 0.24 -1.30
C GLY A 106 17.52 0.99 -0.05
N ALA A 107 18.27 2.08 -0.21
CA ALA A 107 18.64 2.95 0.92
C ALA A 107 17.41 3.63 1.53
N ALA A 108 16.51 4.14 0.70
CA ALA A 108 15.32 4.87 1.14
C ALA A 108 14.31 4.00 1.88
N ILE A 109 14.18 2.71 1.54
CA ILE A 109 13.29 1.79 2.27
C ILE A 109 13.84 1.42 3.65
N ALA A 110 15.14 1.65 3.91
CA ALA A 110 15.78 1.48 5.20
C ALA A 110 15.91 2.81 5.99
N ASP A 111 15.40 3.93 5.47
CA ASP A 111 15.50 5.25 6.10
C ASP A 111 14.81 5.29 7.48
N ASP A 112 15.39 6.02 8.42
CA ASP A 112 14.85 6.15 9.78
C ASP A 112 13.46 6.80 9.78
N HIS A 113 13.19 7.68 8.81
CA HIS A 113 11.95 8.44 8.73
C HIS A 113 10.93 7.84 7.76
N VAL A 114 9.71 7.64 8.27
CA VAL A 114 8.59 7.01 7.54
C VAL A 114 8.28 7.65 6.18
N LEU A 115 8.36 8.98 6.07
CA LEU A 115 8.05 9.69 4.82
C LEU A 115 8.98 9.32 3.64
N VAL A 116 10.24 8.97 3.92
CA VAL A 116 11.19 8.54 2.89
C VAL A 116 10.90 7.08 2.53
N ARG A 117 10.72 6.20 3.53
CA ARG A 117 10.34 4.79 3.30
C ARG A 117 9.04 4.65 2.52
N GLN A 118 8.03 5.48 2.83
CA GLN A 118 6.75 5.48 2.13
C GLN A 118 6.92 5.86 0.65
N LEU A 119 7.74 6.88 0.35
CA LEU A 119 8.02 7.26 -1.03
C LEU A 119 8.73 6.11 -1.78
N ALA A 120 9.73 5.50 -1.17
CA ALA A 120 10.41 4.34 -1.74
C ALA A 120 9.44 3.19 -2.05
N ALA A 121 8.59 2.83 -1.09
CA ALA A 121 7.58 1.79 -1.26
C ALA A 121 6.59 2.11 -2.38
N GLN A 122 6.17 3.38 -2.53
CA GLN A 122 5.28 3.81 -3.62
C GLN A 122 5.93 3.62 -4.99
N HIS A 123 7.19 4.03 -5.14
CA HIS A 123 7.92 3.84 -6.39
C HIS A 123 8.15 2.35 -6.70
N LEU A 124 8.59 1.55 -5.72
CA LEU A 124 8.74 0.10 -5.87
C LEU A 124 7.42 -0.57 -6.27
N ALA A 125 6.30 -0.14 -5.69
CA ALA A 125 4.97 -0.65 -6.01
C ALA A 125 4.52 -0.33 -7.44
N ALA A 126 5.07 0.71 -8.07
CA ALA A 126 4.76 1.12 -9.44
C ALA A 126 5.60 0.40 -10.52
N VAL A 127 6.77 -0.16 -10.18
CA VAL A 127 7.66 -0.80 -11.16
C VAL A 127 7.02 -2.02 -11.82
N ARG A 128 6.96 -2.03 -13.17
CA ARG A 128 6.46 -3.14 -14.00
C ARG A 128 7.36 -3.34 -15.24
N PRO A 129 7.70 -4.60 -15.62
CA PRO A 129 7.50 -5.83 -14.86
C PRO A 129 8.27 -5.79 -13.53
N ARG A 130 7.93 -6.66 -12.57
CA ARG A 130 8.54 -6.64 -11.22
C ARG A 130 9.73 -7.61 -11.15
N PRO A 131 10.99 -7.13 -11.17
CA PRO A 131 12.16 -8.01 -11.05
C PRO A 131 12.36 -8.50 -9.60
N PRO A 132 13.14 -9.59 -9.39
CA PRO A 132 13.40 -10.14 -8.06
C PRO A 132 13.95 -9.13 -7.04
N ALA A 133 14.80 -8.20 -7.47
CA ALA A 133 15.33 -7.15 -6.61
C ALA A 133 14.23 -6.22 -6.06
N VAL A 134 13.27 -5.81 -6.90
CA VAL A 134 12.12 -5.01 -6.45
C VAL A 134 11.22 -5.83 -5.53
N GLN A 135 11.03 -7.11 -5.82
CA GLN A 135 10.25 -8.01 -4.97
C GLN A 135 10.86 -8.11 -3.57
N ALA A 136 12.19 -8.29 -3.45
CA ALA A 136 12.88 -8.32 -2.18
C ALA A 136 12.68 -7.02 -1.36
N LEU A 137 12.77 -5.85 -2.01
CA LEU A 137 12.53 -4.56 -1.34
C LEU A 137 11.07 -4.38 -0.91
N LEU A 138 10.10 -4.86 -1.69
CA LEU A 138 8.69 -4.88 -1.28
C LEU A 138 8.44 -5.84 -0.11
N ASP A 139 9.18 -6.93 -0.02
CA ASP A 139 9.08 -7.86 1.11
C ASP A 139 9.76 -7.33 2.37
N GLN A 140 10.79 -6.48 2.24
CA GLN A 140 11.31 -5.66 3.33
C GLN A 140 10.26 -4.63 3.79
N ALA A 141 9.66 -3.88 2.86
CA ALA A 141 8.61 -2.90 3.14
C ALA A 141 7.37 -3.53 3.81
N ALA A 142 7.07 -4.80 3.54
CA ALA A 142 5.97 -5.53 4.19
C ALA A 142 6.18 -5.75 5.69
N LYS A 143 7.43 -5.63 6.18
CA LYS A 143 7.81 -5.80 7.58
C LYS A 143 8.04 -4.46 8.28
N ASP A 144 7.73 -3.34 7.63
CA ASP A 144 7.94 -2.00 8.17
C ASP A 144 7.13 -1.78 9.46
N THR A 145 7.66 -0.98 10.38
CA THR A 145 6.95 -0.61 11.61
C THR A 145 5.71 0.25 11.33
N ASN A 146 5.70 1.00 10.22
CA ASN A 146 4.59 1.84 9.82
C ASN A 146 3.55 1.09 8.95
N ASP A 147 2.28 1.17 9.35
CA ASP A 147 1.15 0.53 8.64
C ASP A 147 1.01 1.00 7.19
N LYS A 148 1.24 2.29 6.89
CA LYS A 148 1.08 2.80 5.51
C LYS A 148 2.08 2.14 4.56
N VAL A 149 3.32 1.93 5.02
CA VAL A 149 4.37 1.28 4.23
C VAL A 149 4.02 -0.20 4.01
N ARG A 150 3.63 -0.92 5.07
CA ARG A 150 3.17 -2.33 4.97
C ARG A 150 2.00 -2.46 4.00
N ARG A 151 1.02 -1.56 4.07
CA ARG A 151 -0.16 -1.54 3.19
C ARG A 151 0.20 -1.35 1.71
N ILE A 152 1.14 -0.45 1.40
CA ILE A 152 1.64 -0.27 0.03
C ILE A 152 2.26 -1.58 -0.48
N ALA A 153 3.11 -2.21 0.33
CA ALA A 153 3.77 -3.45 -0.03
C ALA A 153 2.78 -4.62 -0.20
N ALA A 154 1.80 -4.75 0.70
CA ALA A 154 0.77 -5.77 0.65
C ALA A 154 -0.09 -5.64 -0.62
N ARG A 155 -0.49 -4.41 -0.98
CA ARG A 155 -1.24 -4.15 -2.21
C ARG A 155 -0.41 -4.43 -3.45
N ALA A 156 0.87 -4.04 -3.46
CA ALA A 156 1.75 -4.26 -4.59
C ALA A 156 1.94 -5.75 -4.91
N THR A 157 1.96 -6.58 -3.88
CA THR A 157 2.20 -8.03 -3.97
C THR A 157 0.92 -8.86 -3.94
N TRP A 158 -0.25 -8.22 -4.05
CA TRP A 158 -1.52 -8.90 -4.14
C TRP A 158 -1.66 -9.61 -5.50
N PRO A 159 -1.71 -10.95 -5.55
CA PRO A 159 -1.73 -11.68 -6.82
C PRO A 159 -3.14 -12.00 -7.31
N PHE A 160 -4.18 -11.65 -6.55
CA PHE A 160 -5.54 -12.11 -6.82
C PHE A 160 -6.33 -11.08 -7.60
N HIS A 161 -6.94 -11.54 -8.68
CA HIS A 161 -7.91 -10.80 -9.47
C HIS A 161 -8.90 -11.78 -10.09
N LYS A 162 -10.19 -11.48 -9.99
CA LYS A 162 -11.29 -12.18 -10.65
C LYS A 162 -12.38 -11.14 -10.82
N GLU A 163 -12.83 -10.94 -12.05
CA GLU A 163 -14.00 -10.10 -12.30
C GLU A 163 -15.24 -10.83 -11.76
N THR A 164 -15.97 -10.16 -10.88
CA THR A 164 -17.12 -10.73 -10.17
C THR A 164 -18.40 -10.11 -10.72
N THR A 165 -19.02 -10.79 -11.66
CA THR A 165 -20.39 -10.50 -12.09
C THR A 165 -21.27 -11.63 -11.62
N SER A 166 -22.31 -11.29 -10.85
CA SER A 166 -23.31 -12.28 -10.44
C SER A 166 -23.88 -12.97 -11.68
N ILE A 167 -24.10 -14.27 -11.58
CA ILE A 167 -24.74 -15.07 -12.61
C ILE A 167 -26.10 -14.46 -12.99
N ARG A 168 -26.83 -13.88 -12.03
CA ARG A 168 -28.12 -13.22 -12.20
C ARG A 168 -28.05 -11.88 -12.91
N GLU A 169 -26.87 -11.27 -12.95
CA GLU A 169 -26.64 -9.94 -13.53
C GLU A 169 -25.95 -10.02 -14.89
N ARG A 170 -25.71 -11.24 -15.41
CA ARG A 170 -25.13 -11.47 -16.73
C ARG A 170 -26.12 -11.10 -17.83
N LYS A 171 -25.78 -10.06 -18.59
CA LYS A 171 -26.61 -9.54 -19.70
C LYS A 171 -26.62 -10.44 -20.93
N ASP A 172 -25.65 -11.36 -21.02
CA ASP A 172 -25.46 -12.30 -22.12
C ASP A 172 -26.25 -13.61 -21.93
N TRP A 173 -27.05 -13.73 -20.86
CA TRP A 173 -27.87 -14.90 -20.56
C TRP A 173 -29.36 -14.62 -20.83
N ASP A 174 -30.01 -15.54 -21.55
CA ASP A 174 -31.45 -15.49 -21.92
C ASP A 174 -32.27 -16.52 -21.12
N HIS A 175 -32.03 -16.57 -19.80
CA HIS A 175 -32.69 -17.48 -18.87
C HIS A 175 -33.12 -16.73 -17.60
N ASP A 176 -34.32 -17.02 -17.11
CA ASP A 176 -34.76 -16.56 -15.79
C ASP A 176 -33.95 -17.28 -14.71
N VAL A 177 -33.12 -16.54 -13.98
CA VAL A 177 -32.31 -17.09 -12.90
C VAL A 177 -33.01 -16.87 -11.57
N VAL A 178 -33.43 -17.94 -10.90
CA VAL A 178 -34.13 -17.88 -9.61
C VAL A 178 -33.39 -18.67 -8.53
N VAL A 179 -33.59 -18.29 -7.26
CA VAL A 179 -33.03 -19.03 -6.12
C VAL A 179 -33.89 -20.25 -5.84
N ALA A 180 -33.42 -21.43 -6.22
CA ALA A 180 -34.13 -22.69 -5.98
C ALA A 180 -34.01 -23.14 -4.51
N GLN A 181 -32.83 -22.92 -3.92
CA GLN A 181 -32.54 -23.27 -2.54
C GLN A 181 -31.45 -22.35 -1.98
N ALA A 182 -31.53 -22.05 -0.68
CA ALA A 182 -30.48 -21.37 0.06
C ALA A 182 -30.02 -22.24 1.22
N ILE A 183 -28.71 -22.49 1.30
CA ILE A 183 -28.06 -23.19 2.40
C ILE A 183 -27.32 -22.14 3.25
N PRO A 184 -27.85 -21.76 4.43
CA PRO A 184 -27.16 -20.81 5.29
C PRO A 184 -25.85 -21.41 5.82
N LEU A 185 -24.78 -20.63 5.82
CA LEU A 185 -23.54 -21.05 6.48
C LEU A 185 -23.72 -20.95 8.00
N PRO A 186 -23.14 -21.87 8.79
CA PRO A 186 -23.23 -21.82 10.24
C PRO A 186 -22.65 -20.51 10.80
N LYS A 187 -23.36 -19.93 11.77
CA LYS A 187 -22.89 -18.76 12.49
C LYS A 187 -21.59 -19.05 13.26
N ASP A 188 -21.49 -20.24 13.85
CA ASP A 188 -20.40 -20.65 14.73
C ASP A 188 -19.40 -21.60 14.04
N GLY A 189 -18.28 -21.83 14.72
CA GLY A 189 -17.24 -22.75 14.28
C GLY A 189 -16.24 -22.15 13.29
N TRP A 190 -16.26 -20.83 13.09
CA TRP A 190 -15.25 -20.14 12.29
C TRP A 190 -13.94 -20.02 13.07
N LYS A 191 -12.84 -20.29 12.38
CA LYS A 191 -11.49 -19.96 12.84
C LYS A 191 -11.19 -18.52 12.47
N PHE A 192 -10.48 -17.81 13.34
CA PHE A 192 -10.20 -16.39 13.23
C PHE A 192 -8.75 -16.06 13.55
N CYS A 193 -8.14 -15.20 12.72
CA CYS A 193 -6.79 -14.73 12.92
C CYS A 193 -6.66 -13.27 12.48
N LEU A 194 -6.09 -12.42 13.34
CA LEU A 194 -5.73 -11.05 13.00
C LEU A 194 -4.47 -11.03 12.12
N ASP A 195 -4.43 -10.11 11.16
CA ASP A 195 -3.34 -9.94 10.21
C ASP A 195 -2.76 -8.49 10.26
N PRO A 196 -2.12 -8.10 11.39
CA PRO A 196 -1.56 -6.75 11.55
C PRO A 196 -0.44 -6.42 10.55
N ASN A 197 0.17 -7.46 9.96
CA ASN A 197 1.21 -7.32 8.94
C ASN A 197 0.65 -7.30 7.52
N ARG A 198 -0.65 -7.60 7.34
CA ARG A 198 -1.33 -7.65 6.03
C ARG A 198 -0.62 -8.62 5.07
N ASP A 199 -0.11 -9.73 5.59
CA ASP A 199 0.74 -10.68 4.88
C ASP A 199 0.17 -12.11 4.85
N GLY A 200 -1.06 -12.31 5.31
CA GLY A 200 -1.74 -13.61 5.29
C GLY A 200 -1.83 -14.23 3.90
N HIS A 201 -1.96 -13.41 2.85
CA HIS A 201 -1.94 -13.89 1.46
C HIS A 201 -0.56 -14.41 1.03
N ARG A 202 0.51 -13.75 1.46
CA ARG A 202 1.89 -14.24 1.22
C ARG A 202 2.17 -15.53 1.98
N LYS A 203 1.64 -15.63 3.21
CA LYS A 203 1.68 -16.84 4.04
C LYS A 203 0.72 -17.93 3.57
N SER A 204 -0.01 -17.71 2.48
CA SER A 204 -0.93 -18.69 1.90
C SER A 204 -2.02 -19.15 2.86
N TRP A 205 -2.55 -18.27 3.71
CA TRP A 205 -3.59 -18.63 4.70
C TRP A 205 -4.92 -19.10 4.09
N PHE A 206 -5.09 -18.94 2.78
CA PHE A 206 -6.21 -19.45 2.00
C PHE A 206 -6.07 -20.92 1.58
N LYS A 207 -4.87 -21.53 1.67
CA LYS A 207 -4.65 -22.88 1.14
C LYS A 207 -5.40 -23.95 1.92
N LEU A 208 -5.85 -24.96 1.18
CA LEU A 208 -6.23 -26.25 1.76
C LEU A 208 -5.05 -26.84 2.55
N GLY A 209 -5.34 -27.37 3.74
CA GLY A 209 -4.34 -28.00 4.59
C GLY A 209 -3.46 -27.06 5.42
N LEU A 210 -3.68 -25.73 5.40
CA LEU A 210 -3.07 -24.85 6.40
C LEU A 210 -3.48 -25.32 7.80
N ASP A 211 -2.50 -25.54 8.68
CA ASP A 211 -2.71 -25.74 10.11
C ASP A 211 -3.16 -24.43 10.76
N ASP A 212 -4.43 -24.39 11.16
CA ASP A 212 -5.04 -23.29 11.90
C ASP A 212 -5.39 -23.65 13.35
N ALA A 213 -4.74 -24.67 13.93
CA ALA A 213 -5.00 -25.07 15.32
C ALA A 213 -4.84 -23.92 16.31
N LYS A 214 -3.94 -22.96 16.02
CA LYS A 214 -3.68 -21.76 16.83
C LYS A 214 -4.65 -20.60 16.56
N TRP A 215 -5.50 -20.70 15.54
CA TRP A 215 -6.49 -19.67 15.26
C TRP A 215 -7.61 -19.72 16.30
N ALA A 216 -8.06 -18.55 16.73
CA ALA A 216 -9.14 -18.44 17.69
C ALA A 216 -10.48 -18.87 17.08
N GLY A 217 -11.46 -19.18 17.92
CA GLY A 217 -12.85 -19.32 17.48
C GLY A 217 -13.52 -17.96 17.38
N ILE A 218 -14.40 -17.78 16.39
CA ILE A 218 -15.31 -16.64 16.32
C ILE A 218 -16.66 -17.07 15.73
N SER A 219 -17.69 -16.29 16.02
CA SER A 219 -18.98 -16.36 15.35
C SER A 219 -19.08 -15.22 14.33
N ILE A 220 -19.68 -15.48 13.17
CA ILE A 220 -20.06 -14.42 12.23
C ILE A 220 -21.41 -13.79 12.64
N GLU A 221 -21.96 -12.91 11.79
CA GLU A 221 -23.18 -12.12 12.08
C GLU A 221 -23.01 -11.15 13.26
N GLN A 222 -21.77 -10.76 13.50
CA GLN A 222 -21.39 -9.74 14.47
C GLN A 222 -20.08 -9.08 14.05
N ALA A 223 -19.85 -7.88 14.58
CA ALA A 223 -18.54 -7.28 14.52
C ALA A 223 -17.55 -8.07 15.40
N TRP A 224 -16.29 -8.21 15.00
CA TRP A 224 -15.28 -8.91 15.80
C TRP A 224 -15.01 -8.18 17.13
N GLN A 225 -15.34 -6.90 17.25
CA GLN A 225 -15.28 -6.14 18.52
C GLN A 225 -16.23 -6.73 19.57
N LYS A 226 -17.40 -7.26 19.16
CA LYS A 226 -18.30 -7.97 20.07
C LYS A 226 -17.73 -9.30 20.56
N ALA A 227 -16.77 -9.87 19.83
CA ALA A 227 -16.02 -11.05 20.24
C ALA A 227 -14.74 -10.71 21.03
N GLY A 228 -14.54 -9.44 21.43
CA GLY A 228 -13.42 -8.99 22.25
C GLY A 228 -12.18 -8.52 21.46
N TYR A 229 -12.26 -8.42 20.14
CA TYR A 229 -11.14 -7.93 19.32
C TYR A 229 -11.28 -6.43 19.07
N ASP A 230 -10.66 -5.60 19.91
CA ASP A 230 -10.51 -4.16 19.62
C ASP A 230 -9.42 -3.94 18.57
N TYR A 231 -9.80 -4.14 17.31
CA TYR A 231 -8.87 -4.16 16.18
C TYR A 231 -9.46 -3.47 14.96
N THR A 232 -8.63 -2.67 14.29
CA THR A 232 -8.90 -2.08 12.97
C THR A 232 -7.78 -2.51 12.02
N GLY A 233 -8.13 -3.16 10.92
CA GLY A 233 -7.16 -3.68 9.98
C GLY A 233 -7.67 -4.90 9.21
N VAL A 234 -6.81 -5.90 9.05
CA VAL A 234 -7.10 -7.10 8.26
C VAL A 234 -7.28 -8.29 9.20
N ALA A 235 -8.32 -9.09 8.99
CA ALA A 235 -8.51 -10.34 9.68
C ALA A 235 -8.95 -11.44 8.72
N TRP A 236 -8.67 -12.68 9.09
CA TRP A 236 -8.99 -13.86 8.30
C TRP A 236 -9.96 -14.76 9.05
N TYR A 237 -10.89 -15.32 8.29
CA TYR A 237 -11.88 -16.28 8.72
C TYR A 237 -11.68 -17.57 7.93
N ARG A 238 -11.76 -18.74 8.58
CA ARG A 238 -11.82 -20.04 7.91
C ARG A 238 -12.95 -20.89 8.48
N ARG A 239 -13.68 -21.59 7.61
CA ARG A 239 -14.70 -22.56 7.99
C ARG A 239 -14.78 -23.68 6.99
N THR A 240 -14.77 -24.92 7.48
CA THR A 240 -15.14 -26.10 6.67
C THR A 240 -16.63 -26.35 6.81
N ILE A 241 -17.36 -26.55 5.72
CA ILE A 241 -18.78 -26.91 5.71
C ILE A 241 -18.97 -28.20 4.92
N GLU A 242 -19.85 -29.09 5.38
CA GLU A 242 -20.25 -30.27 4.62
C GLU A 242 -21.43 -29.89 3.73
N LEU A 243 -21.33 -30.17 2.42
CA LEU A 243 -22.42 -29.93 1.49
C LEU A 243 -23.24 -31.21 1.28
N PRO A 244 -24.56 -31.09 1.05
CA PRO A 244 -25.40 -32.24 0.74
C PRO A 244 -25.04 -32.86 -0.61
N ALA A 245 -25.71 -33.96 -0.97
CA ALA A 245 -25.64 -34.50 -2.32
C ALA A 245 -25.98 -33.42 -3.36
N LYS A 246 -25.38 -33.54 -4.55
CA LYS A 246 -25.51 -32.54 -5.61
C LYS A 246 -26.99 -32.37 -6.00
N PRO A 247 -27.56 -31.15 -5.92
CA PRO A 247 -28.90 -30.88 -6.40
C PRO A 247 -28.93 -30.89 -7.93
N ASP A 248 -30.12 -30.99 -8.51
CA ASP A 248 -30.31 -31.04 -9.98
C ASP A 248 -29.83 -29.76 -10.70
N HIS A 249 -29.73 -28.65 -9.97
CA HIS A 249 -29.40 -27.34 -10.53
C HIS A 249 -27.90 -27.02 -10.47
N LEU A 250 -27.43 -26.29 -11.49
CA LEU A 250 -26.03 -26.30 -11.89
C LEU A 250 -25.20 -25.12 -11.38
N ALA A 251 -25.83 -23.98 -11.06
CA ALA A 251 -25.13 -22.76 -10.68
C ALA A 251 -25.26 -22.47 -9.18
N VAL A 252 -24.16 -22.04 -8.57
CA VAL A 252 -24.10 -21.75 -7.13
C VAL A 252 -23.39 -20.42 -6.92
N GLU A 253 -24.04 -19.56 -6.14
CA GLU A 253 -23.42 -18.32 -5.67
C GLU A 253 -23.24 -18.34 -4.15
N LEU A 254 -22.08 -17.87 -3.70
CA LEU A 254 -21.84 -17.56 -2.30
C LEU A 254 -22.28 -16.11 -2.04
N HIS A 255 -23.34 -15.96 -1.26
CA HIS A 255 -23.96 -14.68 -0.94
C HIS A 255 -23.51 -14.20 0.44
N PHE A 256 -22.77 -13.10 0.47
CA PHE A 256 -22.49 -12.35 1.69
C PHE A 256 -23.48 -11.21 1.79
N LYS A 257 -24.35 -11.20 2.82
CA LYS A 257 -25.29 -10.08 3.04
C LYS A 257 -24.62 -8.81 3.55
N GLY A 258 -23.36 -8.91 3.99
CA GLY A 258 -22.56 -7.78 4.45
C GLY A 258 -21.28 -8.23 5.14
N VAL A 259 -20.15 -7.74 4.62
CA VAL A 259 -18.86 -7.74 5.29
C VAL A 259 -18.45 -6.29 5.45
N ASP A 260 -17.91 -5.95 6.61
CA ASP A 260 -17.50 -4.58 6.87
C ASP A 260 -16.34 -4.16 5.94
N GLU A 261 -16.56 -3.07 5.22
CA GLU A 261 -15.79 -2.46 4.11
C GLU A 261 -15.41 -3.38 2.95
N CYS A 262 -14.47 -4.31 3.15
CA CYS A 262 -13.87 -5.10 2.08
C CYS A 262 -13.72 -6.58 2.44
N ALA A 263 -13.93 -7.45 1.45
CA ALA A 263 -13.78 -8.90 1.57
C ALA A 263 -13.08 -9.49 0.33
N TRP A 264 -12.23 -10.49 0.55
CA TRP A 264 -11.65 -11.35 -0.48
C TRP A 264 -11.91 -12.79 -0.06
N VAL A 265 -12.35 -13.63 -1.00
CA VAL A 265 -12.88 -14.94 -0.66
C VAL A 265 -12.22 -16.04 -1.49
N TRP A 266 -11.95 -17.15 -0.81
CA TRP A 266 -11.48 -18.40 -1.41
C TRP A 266 -12.39 -19.54 -1.02
N VAL A 267 -12.63 -20.44 -1.97
CA VAL A 267 -13.30 -21.73 -1.76
C VAL A 267 -12.33 -22.82 -2.16
N ASN A 268 -12.07 -23.75 -1.25
CA ASN A 268 -11.12 -24.85 -1.46
C ASN A 268 -9.73 -24.38 -1.94
N GLY A 269 -9.28 -23.24 -1.44
CA GLY A 269 -8.01 -22.61 -1.81
C GLY A 269 -8.01 -21.86 -3.15
N ALA A 270 -9.06 -21.98 -3.96
CA ALA A 270 -9.23 -21.22 -5.19
C ALA A 270 -9.84 -19.85 -4.89
N TYR A 271 -9.28 -18.80 -5.50
CA TYR A 271 -9.79 -17.44 -5.34
C TYR A 271 -11.09 -17.25 -6.13
N VAL A 272 -12.18 -16.93 -5.44
CA VAL A 272 -13.52 -16.83 -6.04
C VAL A 272 -14.00 -15.40 -6.25
N GLY A 273 -13.33 -14.42 -5.65
CA GLY A 273 -13.59 -13.01 -5.89
C GLY A 273 -13.51 -12.14 -4.65
N GLN A 274 -14.00 -10.90 -4.78
CA GLN A 274 -13.90 -9.86 -3.77
C GLN A 274 -15.06 -8.87 -3.84
N GLN A 275 -15.23 -8.16 -2.73
CA GLN A 275 -15.91 -6.87 -2.66
C GLN A 275 -14.90 -5.88 -2.07
N ASP A 276 -14.44 -4.91 -2.85
CA ASP A 276 -13.41 -3.94 -2.43
C ASP A 276 -13.88 -2.50 -2.71
N LEU A 277 -14.95 -2.10 -2.01
CA LEU A 277 -15.58 -0.78 -2.15
C LEU A 277 -15.06 0.26 -1.14
N GLY A 278 -14.12 -0.14 -0.28
CA GLY A 278 -13.61 0.70 0.82
C GLY A 278 -14.69 0.98 1.87
N PRO A 279 -14.57 2.11 2.61
CA PRO A 279 -15.45 2.42 3.74
C PRO A 279 -16.96 2.42 3.45
N SER A 280 -17.38 2.63 2.19
CA SER A 280 -18.79 2.62 1.80
C SER A 280 -19.36 1.21 1.57
N GLY A 281 -18.49 0.19 1.50
CA GLY A 281 -18.86 -1.19 1.25
C GLY A 281 -19.49 -1.92 2.44
N TRP A 282 -19.40 -1.34 3.65
CA TRP A 282 -19.71 -2.03 4.90
C TRP A 282 -21.08 -2.70 4.95
N ASN A 283 -22.09 -2.14 4.28
CA ASN A 283 -23.45 -2.67 4.25
C ASN A 283 -23.90 -3.14 2.87
N LYS A 284 -22.96 -3.43 1.98
CA LYS A 284 -23.26 -3.87 0.62
C LYS A 284 -23.15 -5.39 0.54
N ALA A 285 -24.24 -6.03 0.15
CA ALA A 285 -24.23 -7.44 -0.20
C ALA A 285 -23.45 -7.66 -1.51
N PHE A 286 -22.91 -8.86 -1.66
CA PHE A 286 -22.25 -9.29 -2.90
C PHE A 286 -22.36 -10.80 -3.09
N LEU A 287 -22.30 -11.22 -4.34
CA LEU A 287 -22.47 -12.59 -4.81
C LEU A 287 -21.20 -13.03 -5.55
N LEU A 288 -20.74 -14.24 -5.27
CA LEU A 288 -19.59 -14.82 -5.93
C LEU A 288 -19.99 -16.15 -6.56
N ASP A 289 -19.77 -16.31 -7.87
CA ASP A 289 -19.91 -17.59 -8.56
C ASP A 289 -18.85 -18.56 -8.04
N VAL A 290 -19.32 -19.62 -7.37
CA VAL A 290 -18.51 -20.70 -6.79
C VAL A 290 -18.84 -22.05 -7.41
N THR A 291 -19.54 -22.05 -8.54
CA THR A 291 -20.07 -23.24 -9.21
C THR A 291 -18.99 -24.30 -9.48
N LYS A 292 -17.77 -23.86 -9.84
CA LYS A 292 -16.67 -24.76 -10.19
C LYS A 292 -15.83 -25.17 -8.98
N GLU A 293 -15.92 -24.41 -7.90
CA GLU A 293 -15.04 -24.52 -6.73
C GLU A 293 -15.66 -25.34 -5.60
N VAL A 294 -16.99 -25.41 -5.50
CA VAL A 294 -17.69 -26.25 -4.50
C VAL A 294 -17.69 -27.73 -4.88
N LYS A 295 -17.60 -28.60 -3.87
CA LYS A 295 -17.67 -30.06 -3.99
C LYS A 295 -18.90 -30.58 -3.26
N TRP A 296 -19.87 -31.08 -4.01
CA TRP A 296 -21.09 -31.63 -3.42
C TRP A 296 -20.84 -32.99 -2.76
N GLY A 297 -21.53 -33.26 -1.66
CA GLY A 297 -21.35 -34.47 -0.86
C GLY A 297 -20.02 -34.54 -0.10
N GLU A 298 -19.25 -33.46 -0.08
CA GLU A 298 -17.92 -33.38 0.53
C GLU A 298 -17.76 -32.12 1.40
N ALA A 299 -16.68 -32.13 2.19
CA ALA A 299 -16.21 -31.00 2.96
C ALA A 299 -15.67 -29.89 2.04
N ASN A 300 -16.09 -28.65 2.28
CA ASN A 300 -15.66 -27.46 1.56
C ASN A 300 -15.08 -26.42 2.51
N GLN A 301 -13.88 -25.94 2.24
CA GLN A 301 -13.26 -24.87 3.00
C GLN A 301 -13.60 -23.51 2.40
N ILE A 302 -14.22 -22.65 3.20
CA ILE A 302 -14.42 -21.23 2.91
C ILE A 302 -13.40 -20.43 3.70
N THR A 303 -12.60 -19.62 3.00
CA THR A 303 -11.67 -18.67 3.62
C THR A 303 -12.04 -17.26 3.20
N VAL A 304 -12.14 -16.35 4.17
CA VAL A 304 -12.48 -14.95 3.93
C VAL A 304 -11.42 -14.07 4.57
N ARG A 305 -10.81 -13.19 3.79
CA ARG A 305 -10.04 -12.06 4.30
C ARG A 305 -10.97 -10.87 4.35
N ALA A 306 -11.20 -10.32 5.54
CA ALA A 306 -11.95 -9.08 5.74
C ALA A 306 -10.97 -7.95 6.08
N MET A 307 -11.25 -6.73 5.63
CA MET A 307 -10.49 -5.55 6.00
C MET A 307 -11.44 -4.41 6.32
N ASN A 308 -11.26 -3.80 7.49
CA ASN A 308 -11.85 -2.51 7.82
C ASN A 308 -10.75 -1.45 8.01
N THR A 309 -11.12 -0.18 7.91
CA THR A 309 -10.22 0.96 8.07
C THR A 309 -10.65 1.89 9.19
N ALA A 310 -11.86 1.72 9.73
CA ALA A 310 -12.31 2.39 10.96
C ALA A 310 -13.36 1.57 11.72
N HIS A 311 -13.58 1.92 12.99
CA HIS A 311 -14.69 1.44 13.82
C HIS A 311 -14.82 -0.10 13.92
N ALA A 312 -16.02 -0.62 13.67
CA ALA A 312 -16.34 -2.04 13.73
C ALA A 312 -15.78 -2.78 12.51
N GLY A 313 -15.58 -4.09 12.59
CA GLY A 313 -15.16 -4.88 11.44
C GLY A 313 -15.68 -6.31 11.49
N GLY A 314 -15.70 -7.00 10.34
CA GLY A 314 -15.99 -8.43 10.26
C GLY A 314 -17.17 -8.81 9.36
N ILE A 315 -17.46 -10.11 9.32
CA ILE A 315 -18.62 -10.67 8.60
C ILE A 315 -19.83 -10.46 9.51
N TRP A 316 -20.45 -9.29 9.44
CA TRP A 316 -21.46 -8.86 10.41
C TRP A 316 -22.91 -9.17 10.00
N ARG A 317 -23.10 -9.77 8.83
CA ARG A 317 -24.40 -10.26 8.33
C ARG A 317 -24.32 -11.71 7.86
N PRO A 318 -25.48 -12.39 7.67
CA PRO A 318 -25.51 -13.79 7.27
C PRO A 318 -24.81 -14.06 5.94
N VAL A 319 -24.30 -15.29 5.81
CA VAL A 319 -23.71 -15.82 4.58
C VAL A 319 -24.47 -17.08 4.18
N ALA A 320 -24.74 -17.27 2.89
CA ALA A 320 -25.44 -18.44 2.37
C ALA A 320 -24.88 -18.89 1.02
N LEU A 321 -24.97 -20.17 0.72
CA LEU A 321 -24.88 -20.69 -0.63
C LEU A 321 -26.28 -20.66 -1.26
N GLU A 322 -26.41 -19.99 -2.39
CA GLU A 322 -27.66 -19.88 -3.15
C GLU A 322 -27.53 -20.74 -4.41
N ILE A 323 -28.34 -21.80 -4.47
CA ILE A 323 -28.44 -22.69 -5.63
C ILE A 323 -29.43 -22.07 -6.60
N LEU A 324 -28.98 -21.86 -7.84
CA LEU A 324 -29.74 -21.18 -8.88
C LEU A 324 -30.33 -22.21 -9.84
N LYS A 325 -31.58 -21.99 -10.20
CA LYS A 325 -32.29 -22.68 -11.28
C LYS A 325 -32.56 -21.70 -12.41
#